data_AF-A0A530L9L5-F1
#
_entry.id   AF-A0A530L9L5-F1
#
_cell.length_a   1.000
_cell.length_b   1.000
_cell.length_c   1.000
_cell.angle_alpha   90.00
_cell.angle_beta   90.00
_cell.angle_gamma   90.00
#
_symmetry.space_group_name_H-M   'P 1'
#
loop_
_entity.id
_entity.type
_entity.pdbx_description
1 polymer ?
#
loop_
_entity_poly.entity_id
_entity_poly.type
_entity_poly.pdbx_seq_one_letter_code
_entity_poly.pdbx_strand_id
1 'polypeptide(L)'
;ANFRRRFMAATSSIGPGALNMVTAAALAHVNRLPVLFLPGDVFANRIPDPVLQQAEDFSDGTATVNDCFKPVSRYFDRITRPEQIMPALNRTMQVLTDPAECGPVTLALCQDVQAEAYDYPESFFAERIWIPRMIRPDRRELAAAVAALKGAKKPLIIAGGGVLYS
;
A
#
# COMPACT_ATOMS: atom_id res chain seq x y z
N ALA A 1 8.49 -19.02 -5.27
CA ALA A 1 8.14 -17.60 -5.00
C ALA A 1 6.82 -17.28 -5.71
N ASN A 2 5.91 -16.50 -5.11
CA ASN A 2 4.59 -16.20 -5.71
C ASN A 2 4.61 -14.99 -6.68
N PHE A 3 5.79 -14.43 -7.02
CA PHE A 3 5.99 -13.37 -8.02
C PHE A 3 4.96 -12.21 -7.98
N ARG A 4 4.63 -11.71 -6.78
CA ARG A 4 3.63 -10.64 -6.53
C ARG A 4 2.19 -10.95 -6.99
N ARG A 5 1.87 -12.22 -7.24
CA ARG A 5 0.50 -12.69 -7.54
C ARG A 5 -0.33 -12.98 -6.28
N ARG A 6 0.26 -12.78 -5.11
CA ARG A 6 -0.38 -12.88 -3.79
C ARG A 6 0.14 -11.74 -2.93
N PHE A 7 -0.72 -11.22 -2.07
CA PHE A 7 -0.35 -10.27 -1.03
C PHE A 7 -0.85 -10.79 0.32
N MET A 8 -0.30 -10.25 1.40
CA MET A 8 -0.76 -10.51 2.76
C MET A 8 -1.32 -9.23 3.35
N ALA A 9 -2.30 -9.38 4.23
CA ALA A 9 -2.76 -8.31 5.11
C ALA A 9 -2.19 -8.53 6.51
N ALA A 10 -1.72 -7.46 7.13
CA ALA A 10 -1.23 -7.43 8.51
C ALA A 10 -2.03 -6.40 9.30
N THR A 11 -2.57 -6.81 10.45
CA THR A 11 -3.41 -5.98 11.30
C THR A 11 -2.75 -5.81 12.67
N SER A 12 -2.97 -4.66 13.30
CA SER A 12 -2.56 -4.43 14.68
C SER A 12 -3.58 -3.56 15.40
N SER A 13 -3.53 -3.54 16.73
CA SER A 13 -4.09 -2.44 17.50
C SER A 13 -3.40 -1.10 17.15
N ILE A 14 -3.84 -0.01 17.78
CA ILE A 14 -3.16 1.29 17.76
C ILE A 14 -1.81 1.22 18.49
N GLY A 15 -0.97 2.25 18.31
CA GLY A 15 0.13 2.51 19.22
C GLY A 15 1.36 1.66 18.93
N PRO A 16 2.03 1.09 19.94
CA PRO A 16 3.26 0.31 19.76
C PRO A 16 3.10 -0.86 18.79
N GLY A 17 1.92 -1.50 18.78
CA GLY A 17 1.62 -2.60 17.86
C GLY A 17 1.69 -2.16 16.39
N ALA A 18 1.14 -0.98 16.09
CA ALA A 18 1.24 -0.38 14.76
C ALA A 18 2.68 0.03 14.44
N LEU A 19 3.35 0.72 15.37
CA LEU A 19 4.70 1.22 15.17
C LEU A 19 5.71 0.09 14.88
N ASN A 20 5.54 -1.07 15.50
CA ASN A 20 6.37 -2.26 15.26
C ASN A 20 6.33 -2.77 13.81
N MET A 21 5.28 -2.43 13.04
CA MET A 21 5.16 -2.84 11.63
C MET A 21 5.84 -1.86 10.65
N VAL A 22 6.24 -0.65 11.08
CA VAL A 22 6.83 0.38 10.20
C VAL A 22 8.13 -0.11 9.53
N THR A 23 8.98 -0.83 10.26
CA THR A 23 10.21 -1.40 9.71
C THR A 23 9.90 -2.45 8.62
N ALA A 24 8.85 -3.26 8.83
CA ALA A 24 8.41 -4.23 7.82
C ALA A 24 7.84 -3.52 6.58
N ALA A 25 7.08 -2.42 6.78
CA ALA A 25 6.61 -1.58 5.69
C ALA A 25 7.78 -0.98 4.90
N ALA A 26 8.81 -0.45 5.56
CA ALA A 26 10.01 0.07 4.92
C ALA A 26 10.72 -1.01 4.06
N LEU A 27 10.87 -2.22 4.60
CA LEU A 27 11.45 -3.34 3.86
C LEU A 27 10.60 -3.69 2.63
N ALA A 28 9.28 -3.77 2.80
CA ALA A 28 8.36 -4.02 1.69
C ALA A 28 8.42 -2.91 0.64
N HIS A 29 8.60 -1.65 1.05
CA HIS A 29 8.68 -0.49 0.16
C HIS A 29 9.87 -0.55 -0.79
N VAL A 30 11.06 -0.82 -0.24
CA VAL A 30 12.31 -0.90 -1.00
C VAL A 30 12.31 -2.11 -1.92
N ASN A 31 11.75 -3.24 -1.47
CA ASN A 31 11.67 -4.48 -2.25
C ASN A 31 10.43 -4.54 -3.16
N ARG A 32 9.58 -3.49 -3.13
CA ARG A 32 8.31 -3.39 -3.88
C ARG A 32 7.44 -4.63 -3.64
N LEU A 33 7.25 -5.03 -2.38
CA LEU A 33 6.46 -6.20 -1.99
C LEU A 33 5.01 -5.78 -1.71
N PRO A 34 4.00 -6.52 -2.22
CA PRO A 34 2.61 -6.19 -2.00
C PRO A 34 2.18 -6.65 -0.60
N VAL A 35 1.98 -5.69 0.30
CA VAL A 35 1.54 -5.93 1.68
C VAL A 35 0.51 -4.86 2.04
N LEU A 36 -0.61 -5.26 2.63
CA LEU A 36 -1.62 -4.35 3.16
C LEU A 36 -1.49 -4.27 4.68
N PHE A 37 -1.21 -3.10 5.22
CA PHE A 37 -1.21 -2.81 6.65
C PHE A 37 -2.54 -2.16 7.04
N LEU A 38 -3.17 -2.70 8.09
CA LEU A 38 -4.44 -2.22 8.65
C LEU A 38 -4.26 -1.95 10.16
N PRO A 39 -3.45 -0.96 10.55
CA PRO A 39 -3.33 -0.60 11.95
C PRO A 39 -4.60 0.11 12.45
N GLY A 40 -5.00 -0.16 13.69
CA GLY A 40 -5.96 0.68 14.38
C GLY A 40 -5.42 2.10 14.57
N ASP A 41 -6.32 3.08 14.63
CA ASP A 41 -6.00 4.48 14.84
C ASP A 41 -6.85 5.09 15.97
N VAL A 42 -6.63 6.37 16.27
CA VAL A 42 -7.41 7.16 17.24
C VAL A 42 -8.88 7.26 16.82
N PHE A 43 -9.74 7.76 17.71
CA PHE A 43 -11.14 8.03 17.36
C PHE A 43 -11.22 9.22 16.42
N ALA A 44 -11.99 9.06 15.33
CA ALA A 44 -12.22 10.14 14.36
C ALA A 44 -12.96 11.33 15.01
N ASN A 45 -13.88 11.05 15.93
CA ASN A 45 -14.63 12.07 16.67
C ASN A 45 -13.84 12.76 17.79
N ARG A 46 -12.68 12.22 18.19
CA ARG A 46 -11.79 12.74 19.25
C ARG A 46 -12.44 12.90 20.63
N ILE A 47 -13.58 12.25 20.89
CA ILE A 47 -14.28 12.35 22.18
C ILE A 47 -13.50 11.60 23.28
N PRO A 48 -13.09 10.33 23.07
CA PRO A 48 -12.14 9.69 23.96
C PRO A 48 -10.71 10.03 23.50
N ASP A 49 -10.07 11.00 24.16
CA ASP A 49 -8.67 11.36 23.95
C ASP A 49 -7.97 11.60 25.30
N PRO A 50 -6.82 10.94 25.58
CA PRO A 50 -6.18 9.89 24.78
C PRO A 50 -6.88 8.52 24.93
N VAL A 51 -6.80 7.69 23.89
CA VAL A 51 -7.14 6.27 24.02
C VAL A 51 -5.96 5.44 24.53
N LEU A 52 -6.27 4.31 25.17
CA LEU A 52 -5.25 3.39 25.67
C LEU A 52 -4.27 3.01 24.53
N GLN A 53 -2.97 3.15 24.80
CA GLN A 53 -1.85 2.89 23.87
C GLN A 53 -1.59 3.96 22.79
N GLN A 54 -2.26 5.13 22.82
CA GLN A 54 -1.91 6.27 21.96
C GLN A 54 -0.54 6.87 22.34
N ALA A 55 0.09 7.62 21.43
CA ALA A 55 1.35 8.34 21.70
C ALA A 55 1.21 9.56 22.63
N GLU A 56 -0.03 9.95 22.97
CA GLU A 56 -0.35 11.05 23.90
C GLU A 56 0.29 12.40 23.51
N ASP A 57 0.15 12.81 22.25
CA ASP A 57 0.58 14.13 21.78
C ASP A 57 -0.52 15.18 22.03
N PHE A 58 -0.33 16.00 23.07
CA PHE A 58 -1.27 17.06 23.43
C PHE A 58 -1.15 18.33 22.57
N SER A 59 -0.12 18.42 21.71
CA SER A 59 0.11 19.59 20.85
C SER A 59 -0.60 19.49 19.50
N ASP A 60 -0.84 18.26 19.03
CA ASP A 60 -1.56 17.96 17.80
C ASP A 60 -2.46 16.72 17.98
N GLY A 61 -3.75 16.97 18.21
CA GLY A 61 -4.76 15.90 18.33
C GLY A 61 -5.06 15.15 17.02
N THR A 62 -4.30 15.40 15.96
CA THR A 62 -4.35 14.64 14.69
C THR A 62 -3.12 13.78 14.45
N ALA A 63 -2.06 14.00 15.23
CA ALA A 63 -0.81 13.27 15.13
C ALA A 63 -0.93 11.89 15.80
N THR A 64 -0.44 10.88 15.09
CA THR A 64 -0.53 9.49 15.52
C THR A 64 0.75 8.76 15.13
N VAL A 65 1.06 7.66 15.81
CA VAL A 65 2.20 6.80 15.41
C VAL A 65 2.03 6.24 13.99
N ASN A 66 0.79 6.18 13.48
CA ASN A 66 0.51 5.72 12.12
C ASN A 66 1.05 6.69 11.06
N ASP A 67 1.31 7.97 11.39
CA ASP A 67 1.92 8.91 10.45
C ASP A 67 3.34 8.48 10.04
N CYS A 68 4.01 7.66 10.85
CA CYS A 68 5.30 7.04 10.50
C CYS A 68 5.21 6.10 9.29
N PHE A 69 4.02 5.63 8.89
CA PHE A 69 3.83 4.82 7.69
C PHE A 69 3.82 5.62 6.39
N LYS A 70 3.51 6.93 6.43
CA LYS A 70 3.43 7.79 5.25
C LYS A 70 4.68 7.71 4.34
N PRO A 71 5.92 7.85 4.85
CA PRO A 71 7.11 7.79 4.00
C PRO A 71 7.43 6.39 3.47
N VAL A 72 6.88 5.34 4.09
CA VAL A 72 7.20 3.94 3.78
C VAL A 72 6.04 3.19 3.12
N SER A 73 4.93 3.87 2.83
CA SER A 73 3.80 3.32 2.09
C SER A 73 3.75 3.90 0.68
N ARG A 74 3.41 3.08 -0.32
CA ARG A 74 3.09 3.57 -1.67
C ARG A 74 1.76 4.32 -1.69
N TYR A 75 0.85 3.91 -0.81
CA TYR A 75 -0.39 4.60 -0.53
C TYR A 75 -0.69 4.49 0.97
N PHE A 76 -0.95 5.65 1.58
CA PHE A 76 -1.37 5.77 2.95
C PHE A 76 -2.73 6.47 2.95
N ASP A 77 -3.68 5.95 3.71
CA ASP A 77 -4.93 6.64 4.01
C ASP A 77 -5.31 6.43 5.48
N ARG A 78 -6.07 7.38 6.02
CA ARG A 78 -6.66 7.28 7.36
C ARG A 78 -8.17 7.32 7.21
N ILE A 79 -8.79 6.18 7.53
CA ILE A 79 -10.24 5.98 7.41
C ILE A 79 -10.91 6.57 8.64
N THR A 80 -11.43 7.79 8.46
CA THR A 80 -12.16 8.57 9.47
C THR A 80 -13.68 8.54 9.27
N ARG A 81 -14.15 7.95 8.16
CA ARG A 81 -15.56 7.70 7.86
C ARG A 81 -15.73 6.38 7.12
N PRO A 82 -16.84 5.65 7.30
CA PRO A 82 -16.99 4.30 6.76
C PRO A 82 -17.00 4.28 5.22
N GLU A 83 -17.58 5.28 4.55
CA GLU A 83 -17.64 5.28 3.08
C GLU A 83 -16.27 5.45 2.39
N GLN A 84 -15.26 5.93 3.11
CA GLN A 84 -13.89 6.08 2.58
C GLN A 84 -13.22 4.73 2.28
N ILE A 85 -13.67 3.64 2.90
CA ILE A 85 -13.08 2.31 2.68
C ILE A 85 -13.20 1.85 1.22
N MET A 86 -14.28 2.25 0.52
CA MET A 86 -14.52 1.84 -0.86
C MET A 86 -13.48 2.40 -1.85
N PRO A 87 -13.26 3.72 -1.94
CA PRO A 87 -12.18 4.25 -2.78
C PRO A 87 -10.80 3.80 -2.29
N ALA A 88 -10.59 3.69 -0.97
CA ALA A 88 -9.30 3.26 -0.41
C ALA A 88 -8.93 1.81 -0.80
N LEU A 89 -9.88 0.86 -0.74
CA LEU A 89 -9.63 -0.52 -1.16
C LEU A 89 -9.46 -0.62 -2.68
N ASN A 90 -10.21 0.15 -3.48
CA ASN A 90 -9.97 0.20 -4.93
C ASN A 90 -8.55 0.72 -5.24
N ARG A 91 -8.12 1.79 -4.57
CA ARG A 91 -6.76 2.33 -4.73
C ARG A 91 -5.70 1.36 -4.24
N THR A 92 -5.94 0.66 -3.13
CA THR A 92 -5.09 -0.41 -2.61
C THR A 92 -4.84 -1.46 -3.68
N MET A 93 -5.90 -1.98 -4.30
CA MET A 93 -5.76 -3.00 -5.34
C MET A 93 -5.01 -2.51 -6.58
N GLN A 94 -5.22 -1.25 -6.98
CA GLN A 94 -4.42 -0.64 -8.05
C GLN A 94 -2.92 -0.64 -7.70
N VAL A 95 -2.56 -0.17 -6.49
CA VAL A 95 -1.15 -0.12 -6.05
C VAL A 95 -0.54 -1.51 -5.94
N LEU A 96 -1.23 -2.46 -5.29
CA LEU A 96 -0.69 -3.81 -5.06
C LEU A 96 -0.51 -4.62 -6.36
N THR A 97 -1.25 -4.29 -7.42
CA THR A 97 -1.22 -5.00 -8.71
C THR A 97 -0.44 -4.27 -9.81
N ASP A 98 0.03 -3.04 -9.55
CA ASP A 98 0.77 -2.24 -10.52
C ASP A 98 2.27 -2.64 -10.55
N PRO A 99 2.83 -3.04 -11.70
CA PRO A 99 4.24 -3.45 -11.77
C PRO A 99 5.24 -2.36 -11.36
N ALA A 100 4.92 -1.09 -11.60
CA ALA A 100 5.77 0.04 -11.30
C ALA A 100 5.60 0.49 -9.84
N GLU A 101 4.35 0.66 -9.40
CA GLU A 101 4.00 1.24 -8.11
C GLU A 101 3.86 0.21 -6.97
N CYS A 102 3.94 -1.09 -7.26
CA CYS A 102 3.78 -2.14 -6.25
C CYS A 102 4.67 -1.90 -5.02
N GLY A 103 4.06 -2.04 -3.86
CA GLY A 103 4.67 -1.88 -2.56
C GLY A 103 3.61 -1.88 -1.47
N PRO A 104 4.00 -1.56 -0.23
CA PRO A 104 3.11 -1.59 0.91
C PRO A 104 2.04 -0.50 0.81
N VAL A 105 0.83 -0.85 1.21
CA VAL A 105 -0.30 0.06 1.38
C VAL A 105 -0.68 0.05 2.85
N THR A 106 -0.97 1.21 3.43
CA THR A 106 -1.40 1.33 4.82
C THR A 106 -2.74 2.05 4.87
N LEU A 107 -3.78 1.39 5.39
CA LEU A 107 -5.06 2.02 5.70
C LEU A 107 -5.23 2.03 7.21
N ALA A 108 -5.00 3.18 7.83
CA ALA A 108 -5.18 3.34 9.27
C ALA A 108 -6.67 3.48 9.61
N LEU A 109 -7.16 2.70 10.57
CA LEU A 109 -8.59 2.54 10.83
C LEU A 109 -8.98 3.17 12.17
N CYS A 110 -9.66 4.33 12.14
CA CYS A 110 -10.19 4.94 13.35
C CYS A 110 -11.15 3.99 14.09
N GLN A 111 -11.01 3.89 15.41
CA GLN A 111 -11.69 2.85 16.20
C GLN A 111 -13.21 2.97 16.23
N ASP A 112 -13.74 4.20 16.36
CA ASP A 112 -15.17 4.48 16.25
C ASP A 112 -15.73 4.08 14.89
N VAL A 113 -15.00 4.42 13.83
CA VAL A 113 -15.41 4.13 12.44
C VAL A 113 -15.51 2.63 12.17
N GLN A 114 -14.68 1.80 12.80
CA GLN A 114 -14.75 0.34 12.70
C GLN A 114 -16.06 -0.24 13.23
N ALA A 115 -16.75 0.48 14.12
CA ALA A 115 -18.02 0.07 14.71
C ALA A 115 -19.24 0.66 13.97
N GLU A 116 -19.03 1.56 13.01
CA GLU A 116 -20.11 2.17 12.24
C GLU A 116 -20.66 1.21 11.18
N ALA A 117 -21.99 1.09 11.13
CA ALA A 117 -22.66 0.42 10.02
C ALA A 117 -22.78 1.37 8.83
N TYR A 118 -22.52 0.86 7.64
CA TYR A 118 -22.68 1.61 6.39
C TYR A 118 -23.28 0.73 5.31
N ASP A 119 -24.18 1.31 4.52
CA ASP A 119 -24.88 0.63 3.43
C ASP A 119 -23.99 0.54 2.19
N TYR A 120 -23.03 -0.38 2.23
CA TYR A 120 -22.16 -0.66 1.09
C TYR A 120 -22.97 -1.34 -0.03
N PRO A 121 -22.82 -0.90 -1.29
CA PRO A 121 -23.51 -1.57 -2.38
C PRO A 121 -23.03 -3.03 -2.48
N GLU A 122 -23.95 -3.99 -2.63
CA GLU A 122 -23.61 -5.43 -2.69
C GLU A 122 -22.56 -5.74 -3.76
N SER A 123 -22.57 -4.98 -4.87
CA SER A 123 -21.59 -5.09 -5.95
C SER A 123 -20.14 -4.84 -5.53
N PHE A 124 -19.92 -4.20 -4.38
CA PHE A 124 -18.60 -3.99 -3.79
C PHE A 124 -17.97 -5.30 -3.27
N PHE A 125 -18.79 -6.24 -2.82
CA PHE A 125 -18.35 -7.54 -2.30
C PHE A 125 -18.29 -8.63 -3.38
N ALA A 126 -18.78 -8.33 -4.58
CA ALA A 126 -18.69 -9.25 -5.70
C ALA A 126 -17.23 -9.60 -6.02
N GLU A 127 -16.96 -10.87 -6.33
CA GLU A 127 -15.62 -11.30 -6.72
C GLU A 127 -15.12 -10.48 -7.91
N ARG A 128 -13.90 -9.96 -7.79
CA ARG A 128 -13.24 -9.20 -8.85
C ARG A 128 -11.87 -9.79 -9.14
N ILE A 129 -11.66 -10.14 -10.41
CA ILE A 129 -10.35 -10.53 -10.92
C ILE A 129 -9.57 -9.28 -11.31
N TRP A 130 -8.44 -9.07 -10.63
CA TRP A 130 -7.52 -7.97 -10.94
C TRP A 130 -6.41 -8.49 -11.85
N ILE A 131 -6.39 -8.03 -13.10
CA ILE A 131 -5.39 -8.44 -14.09
C ILE A 131 -4.28 -7.38 -14.10
N PRO A 132 -3.02 -7.73 -13.76
CA PRO A 132 -1.91 -6.81 -13.84
C PRO A 132 -1.73 -6.29 -15.28
N ARG A 133 -1.56 -4.98 -15.42
CA ARG A 133 -1.33 -4.38 -16.74
C ARG A 133 0.11 -4.61 -17.16
N MET A 134 0.32 -5.22 -18.33
CA MET A 134 1.63 -5.29 -18.97
C MET A 134 1.74 -4.20 -20.04
N ILE A 135 2.33 -3.07 -19.65
CA ILE A 135 2.59 -1.97 -20.58
C ILE A 135 3.77 -2.37 -21.48
N ARG A 136 3.53 -2.42 -22.80
CA ARG A 136 4.60 -2.70 -23.77
C ARG A 136 5.44 -1.43 -24.01
N PRO A 137 6.74 -1.58 -24.28
CA PRO A 137 7.57 -0.45 -24.67
C PRO A 137 7.08 0.14 -26.00
N ASP A 138 7.37 1.42 -26.22
CA ASP A 138 7.16 2.04 -27.53
C ASP A 138 7.97 1.30 -28.60
N ARG A 139 7.36 1.13 -29.79
CA ARG A 139 7.97 0.34 -30.86
C ARG A 139 9.23 0.98 -31.42
N ARG A 140 9.32 2.32 -31.46
CA ARG A 140 10.48 3.05 -31.97
C ARG A 140 11.61 3.01 -30.95
N GLU A 141 11.31 3.22 -29.68
CA GLU A 141 12.30 3.11 -28.59
C GLU A 141 12.89 1.70 -28.51
N LEU A 142 12.03 0.67 -28.60
CA LEU A 142 12.46 -0.72 -28.65
C LEU A 142 13.37 -1.01 -29.85
N ALA A 143 13.01 -0.53 -31.05
CA ALA A 143 13.82 -0.71 -32.24
C ALA A 143 15.20 -0.04 -32.12
N ALA A 144 15.26 1.16 -31.52
CA ALA A 144 16.51 1.86 -31.25
C ALA A 144 17.40 1.09 -30.26
N ALA A 145 16.83 0.58 -29.17
CA ALA A 145 17.55 -0.25 -28.21
C ALA A 145 18.11 -1.54 -28.85
N VAL A 146 17.31 -2.22 -29.69
CA VAL A 146 17.74 -3.42 -30.43
C VAL A 146 18.87 -3.10 -31.40
N ALA A 147 18.80 -1.99 -32.13
CA ALA A 147 19.86 -1.58 -33.05
C ALA A 147 21.18 -1.29 -32.31
N ALA A 148 21.11 -0.56 -31.19
CA ALA A 148 22.27 -0.29 -30.34
C ALA A 148 22.92 -1.57 -29.81
N LEU A 149 22.12 -2.54 -29.36
CA LEU A 149 22.62 -3.84 -28.90
C LEU A 149 23.29 -4.64 -30.02
N LYS A 150 22.71 -4.65 -31.23
CA LYS A 150 23.29 -5.36 -32.39
C LYS A 150 24.60 -4.75 -32.87
N GLY A 151 24.79 -3.44 -32.72
CA GLY A 151 26.02 -2.74 -33.09
C GLY A 151 27.15 -2.85 -32.06
N ALA A 152 26.85 -3.28 -30.83
CA ALA A 152 27.82 -3.35 -29.75
C ALA A 152 28.76 -4.56 -29.92
N LYS A 153 30.08 -4.34 -29.73
CA LYS A 153 31.09 -5.41 -29.80
C LYS A 153 31.07 -6.34 -28.56
N LYS A 154 30.73 -5.79 -27.39
CA LYS A 154 30.67 -6.50 -26.10
C LYS A 154 29.51 -5.94 -25.24
N PRO A 155 28.24 -6.21 -25.60
CA PRO A 155 27.11 -5.70 -24.85
C PRO A 155 27.03 -6.35 -23.45
N LEU A 156 26.59 -5.57 -22.46
CA LEU A 156 26.26 -6.02 -21.11
C LEU A 156 24.84 -5.59 -20.78
N ILE A 157 24.03 -6.51 -20.25
CA ILE A 157 22.69 -6.22 -19.74
C ILE A 157 22.71 -6.42 -18.22
N ILE A 158 22.31 -5.39 -17.48
CA ILE A 158 22.10 -5.47 -16.03
C ILE A 158 20.60 -5.59 -15.79
N ALA A 159 20.15 -6.78 -15.39
CA ALA A 159 18.76 -7.06 -15.07
C ALA A 159 18.53 -6.95 -13.56
N GLY A 160 17.67 -6.02 -13.14
CA GLY A 160 17.26 -5.90 -11.74
C GLY A 160 16.13 -6.87 -11.37
N GLY A 161 15.77 -6.91 -10.07
CA GLY A 161 14.71 -7.77 -9.56
C GLY A 161 13.33 -7.54 -10.20
N GLY A 162 13.11 -6.37 -10.81
CA GLY A 162 11.90 -6.06 -11.59
C GLY A 162 11.59 -7.07 -12.69
N VAL A 163 12.62 -7.68 -13.29
CA VAL A 163 12.46 -8.68 -14.37
C VAL A 163 11.72 -9.93 -13.90
N LEU A 164 11.79 -10.28 -12.61
CA LEU A 164 11.07 -11.43 -12.04
C LEU A 164 9.55 -11.23 -11.99
N TYR A 165 9.08 -10.01 -12.17
CA TYR A 165 7.67 -9.63 -12.06
C TYR A 165 7.08 -9.17 -13.41
N SER A 166 7.88 -9.24 -14.48
CA SER A 166 7.50 -8.85 -15.84
C SER A 166 6.90 -9.98 -16.65
#